data_AF-A0A1E7ENA2-F1
#
_entry.id   AF-A0A1E7ENA2-F1
#
_cell.length_a   1.000
_cell.length_b   1.000
_cell.length_c   1.000
_cell.angle_alpha   90.00
_cell.angle_beta   90.00
_cell.angle_gamma   90.00
#
_symmetry.space_group_name_H-M   'P 1'
#
loop_
_entity.id
_entity.type
_entity.pdbx_description
1 polymer ?
#
loop_
_entity_poly.entity_id
_entity_poly.type
_entity_poly.pdbx_seq_one_letter_code
_entity_poly.pdbx_strand_id
1 'polypeptide(L)' 'IVSWLPNGKSFKVHDKERFVKEIMPSFFGTQSFKTFQRNLNLWGFTRVSKGPQKDVCSHPLFLKGFPAVCQSMKR' A
#
# COMPACT_ATOMS: atom_id res chain seq x y z
N ILE A 1 2.30 -8.06 -9.10
CA ILE A 1 3.23 -7.59 -8.03
C ILE A 1 2.45 -6.93 -6.89
N VAL A 2 1.74 -5.84 -7.16
CA VAL A 2 0.79 -5.20 -6.24
C VAL A 2 -0.52 -4.98 -6.99
N SER A 3 -1.67 -5.13 -6.32
CA SER A 3 -2.96 -4.81 -6.93
C SER A 3 -3.98 -4.35 -5.89
N TRP A 4 -5.00 -3.65 -6.38
CA TRP A 4 -6.24 -3.46 -5.65
C TRP A 4 -6.93 -4.79 -5.36
N LEU A 5 -7.67 -4.86 -4.27
CA LEU A 5 -8.65 -5.92 -4.03
C LEU A 5 -9.97 -5.60 -4.75
N PRO A 6 -10.85 -6.61 -4.97
CA PRO A 6 -12.12 -6.42 -5.68
C PRO A 6 -13.02 -5.33 -5.09
N ASN A 7 -12.90 -5.08 -3.78
CA ASN A 7 -13.68 -4.05 -3.08
C ASN A 7 -13.28 -2.61 -3.46
N GLY A 8 -12.12 -2.39 -4.08
CA GLY A 8 -11.59 -1.06 -4.40
C GLY A 8 -11.20 -0.18 -3.21
N LYS A 9 -11.26 -0.71 -1.97
CA LYS A 9 -10.97 0.02 -0.73
C LYS A 9 -9.62 -0.34 -0.10
N SER A 10 -8.95 -1.34 -0.67
CA SER A 10 -7.69 -1.85 -0.17
C SER A 10 -6.84 -2.41 -1.29
N PHE A 11 -5.55 -2.56 -1.02
CA PHE A 11 -4.59 -3.16 -1.93
C PHE A 11 -3.73 -4.17 -1.19
N LYS A 12 -3.07 -5.04 -1.95
CA LYS A 12 -2.13 -6.02 -1.42
C LYS A 12 -0.89 -6.10 -2.30
N VAL A 13 0.27 -6.15 -1.65
CA VAL A 13 1.53 -6.55 -2.30
C VAL A 13 1.59 -8.07 -2.26
N HIS A 14 1.46 -8.71 -3.42
CA HIS A 14 1.44 -10.17 -3.56
C HIS A 14 2.84 -10.75 -3.62
N ASP A 15 3.77 -10.01 -4.21
CA ASP A 15 5.17 -10.40 -4.37
C ASP A 15 6.06 -9.26 -3.89
N LYS A 16 6.63 -9.41 -2.69
CA LYS A 16 7.45 -8.38 -2.05
C LYS A 16 8.82 -8.25 -2.69
N GLU A 17 9.40 -9.36 -3.16
CA GLU A 17 10.73 -9.37 -3.76
C GLU A 17 10.70 -8.62 -5.09
N ARG A 18 9.75 -8.96 -5.95
CA ARG A 18 9.54 -8.23 -7.21
C ARG A 18 9.12 -6.79 -6.97
N PHE A 19 8.31 -6.51 -5.96
CA PHE A 19 7.93 -5.12 -5.63
C PHE A 19 9.15 -4.28 -5.26
N VAL A 20 10.04 -4.82 -4.42
CA VAL A 20 11.26 -4.14 -4.00
C VAL A 20 12.25 -3.97 -5.15
N LYS A 21 12.38 -4.97 -6.02
CA LYS A 21 13.35 -4.93 -7.13
C LYS A 21 12.88 -4.08 -8.31
N GLU A 22 11.60 -4.16 -8.66
CA GLU A 22 11.06 -3.59 -9.91
C GLU A 22 10.27 -2.28 -9.69
N ILE A 23 9.57 -2.12 -8.57
CA ILE A 23 8.65 -0.98 -8.37
C ILE A 23 9.27 0.08 -7.45
N MET A 24 9.85 -0.34 -6.32
CA MET A 24 10.39 0.59 -5.32
C MET A 24 11.44 1.57 -5.88
N PRO A 25 12.39 1.16 -6.75
CA PRO A 25 13.36 2.09 -7.32
C PRO A 25 12.70 3.17 -8.19
N SER A 26 11.72 2.78 -9.00
CA SER A 26 11.06 3.66 -9.97
C SER A 26 10.15 4.72 -9.32
N PHE A 27 9.53 4.39 -8.17
CA PHE A 27 8.56 5.28 -7.53
C PHE A 27 9.05 5.93 -6.23
N PHE A 28 10.00 5.30 -5.54
CA PHE A 28 10.44 5.72 -4.20
C PHE A 28 11.95 5.91 -4.08
N GLY A 29 12.74 5.63 -5.13
CA GLY A 29 14.20 5.80 -5.11
C GLY A 29 14.93 4.92 -4.11
N THR A 30 14.31 3.83 -3.64
CA THR A 30 14.92 2.89 -2.67
C THR A 30 14.58 1.45 -3.03
N GLN A 31 15.30 0.48 -2.47
CA GLN A 31 14.97 -0.95 -2.55
C GLN A 31 14.63 -1.52 -1.16
N SER A 32 13.98 -0.72 -0.31
CA SER A 32 13.66 -1.13 1.06
C SER A 32 12.15 -1.24 1.26
N PHE A 33 11.66 -2.48 1.43
CA PHE A 33 10.25 -2.69 1.79
C PHE A 33 9.89 -2.03 3.13
N LYS A 34 10.86 -1.93 4.06
CA LYS A 34 10.65 -1.25 5.35
C LYS A 34 10.33 0.23 5.16
N THR A 35 10.97 0.89 4.19
CA THR A 35 10.68 2.30 3.86
C THR A 35 9.24 2.45 3.37
N PHE A 36 8.79 1.55 2.50
CA PHE A 36 7.40 1.51 2.05
C PHE A 36 6.42 1.33 3.22
N GLN A 37 6.68 0.37 4.10
CA GLN A 37 5.85 0.14 5.29
C GLN A 37 5.81 1.36 6.22
N ARG A 38 6.95 2.02 6.44
CA ARG A 38 7.01 3.24 7.25
C ARG A 38 6.18 4.36 6.64
N ASN A 39 6.24 4.55 5.32
CA ASN A 39 5.41 5.53 4.62
C ASN A 39 3.92 5.21 4.77
N LEU A 40 3.51 3.95 4.63
CA LEU A 40 2.13 3.55 4.88
C LEU A 40 1.69 3.88 6.31
N ASN A 41 2.53 3.58 7.31
CA ASN A 41 2.22 3.90 8.71
C ASN A 41 2.11 5.41 8.95
N LEU A 42 2.99 6.21 8.35
CA LEU A 42 2.94 7.68 8.44
C LEU A 42 1.63 8.24 7.88
N TRP A 43 1.13 7.67 6.80
CA TRP A 43 -0.15 8.08 6.18
C TRP A 43 -1.37 7.38 6.78
N GLY A 44 -1.24 6.73 7.95
CA GLY A 44 -2.37 6.14 8.68
C GLY A 44 -2.95 4.87 8.05
N PHE A 45 -2.25 4.21 7.12
CA PHE A 45 -2.73 2.94 6.56
C PHE A 45 -2.77 1.85 7.64
N THR A 46 -3.83 1.07 7.64
CA THR A 46 -3.95 -0.13 8.47
C THR A 46 -3.55 -1.35 7.65
N ARG A 47 -2.80 -2.27 8.26
CA ARG A 47 -2.40 -3.53 7.64
C ARG A 47 -2.89 -4.72 8.44
N VAL A 48 -3.49 -5.70 7.76
CA VAL A 48 -3.88 -6.96 8.37
C VAL A 48 -2.65 -7.80 8.69
N SER A 49 -2.47 -8.14 9.97
CA SER A 49 -1.28 -8.83 10.48
C SER A 49 -1.37 -10.36 10.43
N LYS A 50 -2.58 -10.93 10.50
CA LYS A 50 -2.83 -12.37 10.61
C LYS A 50 -4.02 -12.82 9.76
N GLY A 51 -4.10 -14.12 9.51
CA GLY A 51 -5.22 -14.76 8.82
C GLY A 51 -5.15 -14.71 7.29
N PRO A 52 -6.22 -15.14 6.60
CA PRO A 52 -6.24 -15.26 5.13
C PRO A 52 -6.00 -13.93 4.39
N GLN A 53 -6.37 -12.81 5.02
CA GLN A 53 -6.18 -11.47 4.47
C GLN A 53 -4.87 -10.81 4.92
N LYS A 54 -3.91 -11.58 5.44
CA LYS A 54 -2.59 -11.07 5.83
C LYS A 54 -1.99 -10.21 4.71
N ASP A 55 -1.40 -9.09 5.12
CA ASP A 55 -0.72 -8.10 4.30
C ASP A 55 -1.62 -7.23 3.41
N VAL A 56 -2.94 -7.29 3.59
CA VAL A 56 -3.85 -6.31 3.00
C VAL A 56 -3.68 -4.97 3.70
N CYS A 57 -3.50 -3.91 2.92
CA CYS A 57 -3.38 -2.53 3.37
C CYS A 57 -4.62 -1.72 2.95
N SER A 58 -5.16 -0.93 3.86
CA SER A 58 -6.37 -0.12 3.61
C SER A 58 -6.28 1.24 4.31
N HIS A 59 -6.90 2.25 3.70
CA HIS A 59 -7.13 3.55 4.31
C HIS A 59 -8.50 4.09 3.86
N PRO A 60 -9.33 4.68 4.74
CA PRO A 60 -10.69 5.11 4.40
C PRO A 60 -10.78 6.09 3.21
N LEU A 61 -9.73 6.90 3.04
CA LEU A 61 -9.62 7.91 1.98
C LEU A 61 -8.72 7.47 0.81
N PHE A 62 -8.31 6.20 0.75
CA PHE A 62 -7.52 5.66 -0.35
C PHE A 62 -8.36 4.66 -1.15
N LEU A 63 -9.10 5.18 -2.13
CA LEU A 63 -10.12 4.44 -2.86
C LEU A 63 -9.79 4.38 -4.35
N LYS A 64 -9.92 3.18 -4.95
CA LYS A 64 -9.73 2.97 -6.38
C LYS A 64 -10.75 3.80 -7.16
N GLY A 65 -10.27 4.60 -8.11
CA GLY A 65 -11.12 5.45 -8.96
C GLY A 65 -11.47 6.82 -8.35
N PHE A 66 -11.08 7.09 -7.10
CA PHE A 66 -11.35 8.36 -6.43
C PHE A 66 -10.07 8.99 -5.88
N PRO A 67 -9.10 9.37 -6.73
CA PRO A 67 -7.83 9.92 -6.27
C PRO A 67 -7.98 11.26 -5.52
N ALA A 68 -9.04 12.02 -5.78
CA ALA A 68 -9.30 13.30 -5.12
C ALA A 68 -9.48 13.16 -3.60
N VAL A 69 -10.06 12.05 -3.11
CA VAL A 69 -10.25 11.86 -1.66
C VAL A 69 -8.92 11.68 -0.91
N CYS A 70 -7.85 11.29 -1.61
CA CYS A 70 -6.52 11.19 -1.02
C CYS A 70 -5.97 12.55 -0.57
N GLN A 71 -6.46 13.67 -1.10
CA GLN A 71 -6.03 15.02 -0.71
C GLN A 71 -6.41 15.35 0.75
N SER A 72 -7.42 14.68 1.28
CA SER A 72 -7.86 14.84 2.67
C SER A 72 -7.12 13.91 3.64
N MET A 73 -6.17 13.10 3.16
CA MET A 73 -5.33 12.26 4.02
C MET A 73 -4.39 13.11 4.85
N LYS A 74 -4.27 12.77 6.14
CA LYS A 74 -3.35 13.42 7.06
C LYS A 74 -2.14 12.52 7.31
N ARG A 75 -0.98 13.16 7.44
CA ARG A 75 0.31 12.53 7.74
C ARG A 75 0.67 12.74 9.21
#